data_AF-A0A534T2J7-F1
#
_entry.id   AF-A0A534T2J7-F1
#
_cell.length_a   1.000
_cell.length_b   1.000
_cell.length_c   1.000
_cell.angle_alpha   90.00
_cell.angle_beta   90.00
_cell.angle_gamma   90.00
#
_symmetry.space_group_name_H-M   'P 1'
#
loop_
_entity.id
_entity.type
_entity.pdbx_description
1 polymer ?
#
loop_
_entity_poly.entity_id
_entity_poly.type
_entity_poly.pdbx_seq_one_letter_code
_entity_poly.pdbx_strand_id
1 'polypeptide(L)'
;MKFSWFHLMPYRWLPADFRERYHGVWVDVPNRLYDPERGHELYNEYLDMLEYAGQMGFDGIGVNEHHQNAYGMMPSPNLMSAALARRSTEAMLLVL
;
A
#
# COMPACT_ATOMS: atom_id res chain seq x y z
N MET A 1 5.35 -24.18 -9.33
CA MET A 1 4.31 -23.20 -8.95
C MET A 1 5.00 -21.90 -8.63
N LYS A 2 4.40 -20.74 -8.93
CA LYS A 2 4.97 -19.41 -8.66
C LYS A 2 4.12 -18.72 -7.59
N PHE A 3 4.76 -18.02 -6.64
CA PHE A 3 4.09 -17.34 -5.52
C PHE A 3 4.38 -15.85 -5.53
N SER A 4 3.37 -15.04 -5.22
CA SER A 4 3.48 -13.59 -5.21
C SER A 4 2.96 -13.00 -3.91
N TRP A 5 3.64 -11.95 -3.44
CA TRP A 5 3.27 -11.22 -2.22
C TRP A 5 2.59 -9.90 -2.56
N PHE A 6 1.51 -9.57 -1.86
CA PHE A 6 0.68 -8.40 -2.13
C PHE A 6 -0.01 -7.88 -0.87
N HIS A 7 -0.13 -6.56 -0.76
CA HIS A 7 -0.98 -5.88 0.21
C HIS A 7 -1.55 -4.59 -0.38
N LEU A 8 -2.53 -4.02 0.31
CA LEU A 8 -3.26 -2.86 -0.21
C LEU A 8 -2.78 -1.52 0.31
N MET A 9 -1.85 -1.52 1.26
CA MET A 9 -1.41 -0.33 1.98
C MET A 9 -2.56 0.39 2.73
N PRO A 10 -3.32 -0.28 3.61
CA PRO A 10 -4.42 0.37 4.33
C PRO A 10 -3.91 1.43 5.30
N TYR A 11 -4.64 2.54 5.40
CA TYR A 11 -4.44 3.55 6.43
C TYR A 11 -5.07 3.08 7.76
N ARG A 12 -4.23 2.87 8.78
CA ARG A 12 -4.63 2.20 10.03
C ARG A 12 -5.06 3.11 11.18
N TRP A 13 -5.04 4.43 10.98
CA TRP A 13 -5.31 5.42 12.04
C TRP A 13 -6.63 6.17 11.86
N LEU A 14 -7.66 5.48 11.36
CA LEU A 14 -9.01 6.02 11.40
C LEU A 14 -9.49 6.16 12.86
N PRO A 15 -10.33 7.15 13.17
CA PRO A 15 -10.92 7.30 14.50
C PRO A 15 -11.66 6.05 14.98
N ALA A 16 -11.66 5.79 16.28
CA ALA A 16 -12.35 4.62 16.86
C ALA A 16 -13.88 4.65 16.59
N ASP A 17 -14.47 5.84 16.51
CA ASP A 17 -15.88 6.11 16.22
C ASP A 17 -16.19 6.18 14.70
N PHE A 18 -15.24 5.78 13.83
CA PHE A 18 -15.38 5.98 12.38
C PHE A 18 -16.67 5.37 11.81
N ARG A 19 -17.03 4.15 12.23
CA ARG A 19 -18.22 3.43 11.74
C ARG A 19 -19.55 4.07 12.16
N GLU A 20 -19.53 4.93 13.18
CA GLU A 20 -20.71 5.64 13.66
C GLU A 20 -20.90 6.96 12.91
N ARG A 21 -19.80 7.56 12.41
CA ARG A 21 -19.78 8.91 11.84
C ARG A 21 -19.65 8.96 10.32
N TYR A 22 -19.15 7.89 9.70
CA TYR A 22 -18.90 7.82 8.27
C TYR A 22 -19.51 6.56 7.67
N HIS A 23 -19.97 6.67 6.44
CA HIS A 23 -20.64 5.59 5.72
C HIS A 23 -19.69 4.42 5.39
N GLY A 24 -18.43 4.72 5.05
CA GLY A 24 -17.45 3.69 4.76
C GLY A 24 -16.07 4.24 4.47
N VAL A 25 -15.13 3.33 4.21
CA VAL A 25 -13.75 3.68 3.85
C VAL A 25 -13.56 3.94 2.36
N TRP A 26 -14.63 3.86 1.55
CA TRP A 26 -14.58 3.84 0.09
C TRP A 26 -15.24 5.10 -0.50
N VAL A 27 -14.49 5.84 -1.31
CA VAL A 27 -14.93 7.01 -2.13
C VAL A 27 -15.22 8.29 -1.35
N ASP A 28 -15.80 8.24 -0.15
CA ASP A 28 -16.29 9.42 0.59
C ASP A 28 -15.56 9.73 1.90
N VAL A 29 -14.39 9.11 2.13
CA VAL A 29 -13.58 9.36 3.35
C VAL A 29 -13.02 10.78 3.34
N PRO A 30 -13.28 11.61 4.36
CA PRO A 30 -12.72 12.96 4.42
C PRO A 30 -11.19 12.93 4.57
N ASN A 31 -10.49 13.69 3.73
CA ASN A 31 -9.03 13.83 3.77
C ASN A 31 -8.50 14.32 5.13
N ARG A 32 -9.28 15.09 5.89
CA ARG A 32 -8.94 15.55 7.25
C ARG A 32 -8.70 14.43 8.27
N LEU A 33 -9.04 13.18 7.93
CA LEU A 33 -8.74 12.00 8.76
C LEU A 33 -7.34 11.43 8.49
N TYR A 34 -6.66 11.90 7.44
CA TYR A 34 -5.32 11.48 7.08
C TYR A 34 -4.26 12.35 7.74
N ASP A 35 -3.34 11.71 8.45
CA ASP A 35 -2.15 12.32 9.02
C ASP A 35 -0.97 12.09 8.05
N PRO A 36 -0.41 13.14 7.45
CA PRO A 36 0.65 13.01 6.45
C PRO A 36 1.98 12.52 7.03
N GLU A 37 2.28 12.77 8.30
CA GLU A 37 3.52 12.30 8.94
C GLU A 37 3.45 10.78 9.14
N ARG A 38 2.33 10.30 9.68
CA ARG A 38 2.07 8.86 9.81
C ARG A 38 1.97 8.16 8.45
N GLY A 39 1.36 8.84 7.49
CA GLY A 39 1.30 8.37 6.12
C GLY A 39 2.68 8.13 5.54
N HIS A 40 3.60 9.09 5.67
CA HIS A 40 4.99 8.97 5.22
C HIS A 40 5.70 7.74 5.83
N GLU A 41 5.60 7.56 7.15
CA GLU A 41 6.17 6.37 7.81
C GLU A 41 5.58 5.08 7.25
N LEU A 42 4.25 5.05 7.08
CA LEU A 42 3.52 3.89 6.61
C LEU A 42 3.84 3.52 5.15
N TYR A 43 4.08 4.50 4.27
CA TYR A 43 4.55 4.23 2.90
C TYR A 43 5.89 3.50 2.91
N ASN A 44 6.85 3.95 3.73
CA ASN A 44 8.15 3.29 3.83
C ASN A 44 8.01 1.88 4.40
N GLU A 45 7.23 1.70 5.47
CA GLU A 45 6.95 0.39 6.06
C GLU A 45 6.43 -0.61 5.01
N TYR A 46 5.45 -0.21 4.20
CA TYR A 46 4.89 -1.08 3.17
C TYR A 46 5.86 -1.37 2.01
N LEU A 47 6.64 -0.39 1.56
CA LEU A 47 7.65 -0.63 0.52
C LEU A 47 8.75 -1.56 1.04
N ASP A 48 9.22 -1.37 2.28
CA ASP A 48 10.19 -2.25 2.92
C ASP A 48 9.63 -3.67 3.10
N MET A 49 8.33 -3.83 3.36
CA MET A 49 7.67 -5.16 3.38
C MET A 49 7.69 -5.84 2.00
N LEU A 50 7.43 -5.09 0.92
CA LEU A 50 7.52 -5.63 -0.44
C LEU A 50 8.96 -6.03 -0.80
N GLU A 51 9.95 -5.20 -0.47
CA GLU A 51 11.37 -5.53 -0.65
C GLU A 51 11.77 -6.78 0.13
N TYR A 52 11.35 -6.86 1.40
CA TYR A 52 11.62 -8.01 2.26
C TYR A 52 10.97 -9.29 1.71
N ALA A 53 9.74 -9.22 1.18
CA ALA A 53 9.11 -10.36 0.52
C ALA A 53 9.94 -10.86 -0.68
N GLY A 54 10.50 -9.95 -1.48
CA GLY A 54 11.44 -10.32 -2.54
C GLY A 54 12.67 -11.05 -2.01
N GLN A 55 13.26 -10.55 -0.93
CA GLN A 55 14.43 -11.17 -0.27
C GLN A 55 14.12 -12.56 0.32
N MET A 56 12.88 -12.80 0.72
CA MET A 56 12.43 -14.11 1.25
C MET A 56 12.11 -15.14 0.16
N GLY A 57 12.28 -14.81 -1.12
CA GLY A 57 12.16 -15.75 -2.23
C GLY A 57 10.77 -15.85 -2.85
N PHE A 58 9.91 -14.85 -2.66
CA PHE A 58 8.69 -14.73 -3.47
C PHE A 58 9.05 -14.46 -4.94
N ASP A 59 8.36 -15.11 -5.88
CA ASP A 59 8.63 -14.94 -7.31
C ASP A 59 8.16 -13.58 -7.85
N GLY A 60 7.25 -12.91 -7.14
CA GLY A 60 6.76 -11.59 -7.51
C GLY A 60 6.24 -10.80 -6.32
N ILE A 61 6.36 -9.47 -6.41
CA ILE A 61 5.83 -8.52 -5.44
C ILE A 61 4.87 -7.57 -6.15
N GLY A 62 3.67 -7.44 -5.59
CA GLY A 62 2.55 -6.76 -6.21
C GLY A 62 2.35 -5.33 -5.70
N VAL A 63 2.15 -4.42 -6.65
CA VAL A 63 1.64 -3.07 -6.44
C VAL A 63 0.23 -2.95 -7.05
N ASN A 64 -0.61 -2.06 -6.54
CA ASN A 64 -1.99 -1.84 -6.99
C ASN A 64 -2.27 -0.36 -7.29
N GLU A 65 -3.50 -0.07 -7.68
CA GLU A 65 -4.00 1.28 -7.83
C GLU A 65 -5.31 1.51 -7.05
N HIS A 66 -5.29 2.48 -6.14
CA HIS A 66 -6.43 2.86 -5.33
C HIS A 66 -6.53 4.38 -5.15
N HIS A 67 -7.76 4.89 -5.25
CA HIS A 67 -8.09 6.31 -5.18
C HIS A 67 -9.22 6.55 -4.17
N GLN A 68 -9.15 7.70 -3.48
CA GLN A 68 -10.19 8.20 -2.57
C GLN A 68 -10.71 7.17 -1.56
N ASN A 69 -9.85 6.35 -0.96
CA ASN A 69 -10.26 5.41 0.07
C ASN A 69 -9.16 5.23 1.13
N ALA A 70 -9.54 4.73 2.30
CA ALA A 70 -8.59 4.44 3.39
C ALA A 70 -8.09 2.97 3.36
N TYR A 71 -8.62 2.16 2.45
CA TYR A 71 -8.26 0.75 2.28
C TYR A 71 -6.97 0.55 1.49
N GLY A 72 -6.66 1.46 0.57
CA GLY A 72 -5.39 1.47 -0.13
C GLY A 72 -4.85 2.85 -0.43
N MET A 73 -3.62 3.07 0.02
CA MET A 73 -2.88 4.31 -0.14
C MET A 73 -1.93 4.27 -1.33
N MET A 74 -2.24 3.53 -2.41
CA MET A 74 -1.36 3.47 -3.58
C MET A 74 -2.03 4.10 -4.79
N PRO A 75 -1.92 5.43 -4.99
CA PRO A 75 -2.60 6.11 -6.10
C PRO A 75 -1.88 5.96 -7.45
N SER A 76 -0.62 5.50 -7.45
CA SER A 76 0.14 5.31 -8.67
C SER A 76 1.05 4.09 -8.57
N PRO A 77 0.65 2.93 -9.14
CA PRO A 77 1.50 1.73 -9.13
C PRO A 77 2.81 1.95 -9.86
N ASN A 78 2.84 2.82 -10.88
CA ASN A 78 4.04 3.11 -11.65
C ASN A 78 5.14 3.76 -10.79
N LEU A 79 4.76 4.69 -9.89
CA LEU A 79 5.72 5.32 -8.98
C LEU A 79 6.26 4.33 -7.95
N MET A 80 5.39 3.46 -7.41
CA MET A 80 5.81 2.42 -6.46
C MET A 80 6.73 1.40 -7.13
N SER A 81 6.35 0.91 -8.32
CA SER A 81 7.19 0.02 -9.12
C SER A 81 8.53 0.65 -9.47
N ALA A 82 8.56 1.93 -9.85
CA ALA A 82 9.81 2.62 -10.15
C ALA A 82 10.74 2.73 -8.92
N ALA A 83 10.18 2.97 -7.73
CA ALA A 83 10.95 2.98 -6.49
C ALA A 83 11.50 1.57 -6.17
N LEU A 84 10.66 0.53 -6.27
CA LEU A 84 11.03 -0.85 -5.99
C LEU A 84 12.03 -1.42 -7.01
N ALA A 85 11.97 -1.01 -8.29
CA ALA A 85 12.82 -1.54 -9.35
C ALA A 85 14.32 -1.36 -9.09
N ARG A 86 14.70 -0.39 -8.25
CA ARG A 86 16.11 -0.17 -7.85
C ARG A 86 16.53 -0.96 -6.62
N ARG A 87 15.57 -1.40 -5.79
CA ARG A 87 15.81 -2.01 -4.47
C ARG A 87 15.47 -3.51 -4.44
N SER A 88 14.61 -3.97 -5.33
CA SER A 88 14.14 -5.36 -5.44
C SER A 88 14.58 -6.00 -6.75
N THR A 89 15.65 -6.80 -6.70
CA THR A 89 16.18 -7.54 -7.86
C THR A 89 15.81 -9.01 -7.89
N GLU A 90 15.35 -9.56 -6.76
CA GLU A 90 15.09 -10.99 -6.58
C GLU A 90 13.70 -11.45 -7.06
N ALA A 91 12.74 -10.52 -7.14
CA ALA A 91 11.34 -10.79 -7.45
C ALA A 91 10.84 -9.96 -8.64
N MET A 92 9.90 -10.50 -9.41
CA MET A 92 9.22 -9.73 -10.47
C MET A 92 8.33 -8.64 -9.87
N LEU A 93 8.32 -7.46 -10.48
CA LEU A 93 7.34 -6.42 -10.15
C LEU A 93 6.04 -6.69 -10.89
N LEU A 94 4.94 -6.77 -10.14
CA LEU A 94 3.60 -7.02 -10.67
C LEU A 94 2.73 -5.79 -10.43
N VAL A 95 2.12 -5.26 -11.49
CA VAL A 95 1.05 -4.25 -11.39
C VAL A 95 -0.29 -4.98 -11.50
N LEU A 96 -1.13 -4.86 -10.46
CA LEU A 96 -2.41 -5.57 -10.31
C LEU A 96 -3.62 -4.64 -10.46
#